data_AF-A0AAU9U9G3-F1
#
_entry.id   AF-A0AAU9U9G3-F1
#
_cell.length_a   1.000
_cell.length_b   1.000
_cell.length_c   1.000
_cell.angle_alpha   90.00
_cell.angle_beta   90.00
_cell.angle_gamma   90.00
#
_symmetry.space_group_name_H-M   'P 1'
#
loop_
_entity.id
_entity.type
_entity.pdbx_description
1 polymer ?
#
loop_
_entity_poly.entity_id
_entity_poly.type
_entity_poly.pdbx_seq_one_letter_code
_entity_poly.pdbx_strand_id
1 'polypeptide(L)'
;MQYFFTKGKPPDKKRDGDRRTQKYAAKRQSVREFIKSLKCVESHYCRSSTQQCKYLPSELNINKSYKLYNSQNPDSTVKSSYFRFIFNADFNLSSGTPRTDVCSKCIELSEKLKTENDPSVKVNLMTEKRIHRLKARAFFNMFREKKEGMATFSFDCQKKLVLPKVPDHSFYCSRQLYMYNFTMIRGSSKDPLNKG
;
A
#
# COMPACT_ATOMS: atom_id res chain seq x y z
N MET A 1 40.58 -35.63 11.29
CA MET A 1 40.96 -35.66 9.86
C MET A 1 40.85 -37.04 9.20
N GLN A 2 40.83 -38.15 9.94
CA GLN A 2 40.88 -39.52 9.38
C GLN A 2 39.63 -39.98 8.58
N TYR A 3 38.47 -39.37 8.81
CA TYR A 3 37.21 -39.72 8.13
C TYR A 3 37.11 -39.21 6.68
N PHE A 4 37.76 -38.10 6.37
CA PHE A 4 37.71 -37.49 5.03
C PHE A 4 38.57 -38.27 4.02
N PHE A 5 39.75 -38.71 4.47
CA PHE A 5 40.67 -39.50 3.64
C PHE A 5 40.16 -40.92 3.31
N THR A 6 39.22 -41.46 4.08
CA THR A 6 38.67 -42.81 3.87
C THR A 6 37.39 -42.84 3.04
N LYS A 7 36.57 -41.78 3.04
CA LYS A 7 35.26 -41.78 2.36
C LYS A 7 35.04 -40.65 1.35
N GLY A 8 36.01 -39.77 1.14
CA GLY A 8 35.95 -38.72 0.10
C GLY A 8 34.81 -37.71 0.25
N LYS A 9 34.06 -37.75 1.35
CA LYS A 9 32.96 -36.83 1.66
C LYS A 9 33.07 -36.39 3.12
N PRO A 10 32.73 -35.12 3.42
CA PRO A 10 32.61 -34.69 4.81
C PRO A 10 31.50 -35.50 5.50
N PRO A 11 31.63 -35.81 6.81
CA PRO A 11 30.59 -36.52 7.54
C PRO A 11 29.29 -35.72 7.51
N ASP A 12 28.16 -36.40 7.23
CA ASP A 12 26.84 -35.80 7.28
C ASP A 12 26.63 -35.17 8.65
N LYS A 13 26.48 -33.84 8.69
CA LYS A 13 26.17 -33.11 9.92
C LYS A 13 24.75 -33.48 10.35
N LYS A 14 24.60 -34.47 11.22
CA LYS A 14 23.36 -34.78 11.94
C LYS A 14 23.03 -33.76 13.06
N ARG A 15 23.56 -32.54 12.98
CA ARG A 15 23.26 -31.44 13.91
C ARG A 15 22.36 -30.46 13.16
N ASP A 16 21.18 -30.22 13.72
CA ASP A 16 20.08 -29.39 13.19
C ASP A 16 19.14 -30.06 12.17
N GLY A 17 18.56 -31.18 12.58
CA GLY A 17 17.21 -31.51 12.13
C GLY A 17 16.22 -30.50 12.75
N ASP A 18 15.50 -29.76 11.92
CA ASP A 18 14.55 -28.72 12.30
C ASP A 18 13.30 -29.27 13.04
N ARG A 19 13.52 -29.77 14.26
CA ARG A 19 12.48 -30.37 15.12
C ARG A 19 11.49 -29.32 15.64
N ARG A 20 11.92 -28.06 15.77
CA ARG A 20 11.05 -26.98 16.25
C ARG A 20 10.03 -26.60 15.19
N THR A 21 10.41 -26.49 13.92
CA THR A 21 9.45 -26.14 12.85
C THR A 21 8.37 -27.21 12.68
N GLN A 22 8.71 -28.49 12.82
CA GLN A 22 7.72 -29.57 12.80
C GLN A 22 6.77 -29.51 14.01
N LYS A 23 7.29 -29.29 15.23
CA LYS A 23 6.48 -29.21 16.45
C LYS A 23 5.48 -28.04 16.44
N TYR A 24 5.83 -26.91 15.82
CA TYR A 24 4.98 -25.72 15.75
C TYR A 24 4.25 -25.56 14.41
N ALA A 25 4.35 -26.53 13.51
CA ALA A 25 3.75 -26.47 12.17
C ALA A 25 2.23 -26.21 12.24
N ALA A 26 1.52 -26.93 13.12
CA ALA A 26 0.08 -26.75 13.31
C ALA A 26 -0.28 -25.34 13.79
N LYS A 27 0.45 -24.80 14.77
CA LYS A 27 0.23 -23.43 15.26
C LYS A 27 0.57 -22.37 14.22
N ARG A 28 1.65 -22.57 13.45
CA ARG A 28 2.04 -21.68 12.35
C ARG A 28 0.95 -21.65 11.27
N GLN A 29 0.39 -22.81 10.95
CA GLN A 29 -0.67 -22.93 9.95
C GLN A 29 -1.96 -22.25 10.40
N SER A 30 -2.38 -22.43 11.66
CA SER A 30 -3.53 -21.73 12.25
C SER A 30 -3.39 -20.20 12.16
N VAL A 31 -2.23 -19.65 12.53
CA VAL A 31 -1.97 -18.20 12.40
C VAL A 31 -2.02 -17.76 10.94
N ARG A 32 -1.48 -18.55 10.02
CA ARG A 32 -1.47 -18.24 8.57
C ARG A 32 -2.88 -18.25 7.98
N GLU A 33 -3.72 -19.20 8.37
CA GLU A 33 -5.12 -19.29 7.93
C GLU A 33 -5.93 -18.10 8.45
N PHE A 34 -5.72 -17.70 9.72
CA PHE A 34 -6.32 -16.49 10.26
C PHE A 34 -5.89 -15.24 9.48
N ILE A 35 -4.60 -15.05 9.19
CA ILE A 35 -4.14 -13.87 8.44
C ILE A 35 -4.73 -13.86 7.02
N LYS A 36 -4.89 -15.04 6.38
CA LYS A 36 -5.53 -15.17 5.06
C LYS A 36 -7.03 -14.86 5.09
N SER A 37 -7.73 -15.09 6.20
CA SER A 37 -9.15 -14.77 6.33
C SER A 37 -9.42 -13.28 6.51
N LEU A 38 -8.40 -12.49 6.86
CA LEU A 38 -8.51 -11.03 6.90
C LEU A 38 -8.78 -10.49 5.48
N LYS A 39 -9.88 -9.74 5.32
CA LYS A 39 -10.21 -9.04 4.08
C LYS A 39 -9.18 -7.94 3.80
N CYS A 40 -8.12 -8.28 3.07
CA CYS A 40 -7.09 -7.34 2.67
C CYS A 40 -7.49 -6.65 1.36
N VAL A 41 -7.17 -5.37 1.23
CA VAL A 41 -7.44 -4.56 0.04
C VAL A 41 -6.19 -4.55 -0.83
N GLU A 42 -6.33 -4.76 -2.13
CA GLU A 42 -5.20 -4.66 -3.06
C GLU A 42 -4.66 -3.24 -3.13
N SER A 43 -3.34 -3.10 -3.29
CA SER A 43 -2.72 -1.80 -3.48
C SER A 43 -3.17 -1.17 -4.80
N HIS A 44 -4.01 -0.16 -4.72
CA HIS A 44 -4.49 0.61 -5.87
C HIS A 44 -3.36 1.35 -6.64
N TYR A 45 -2.16 1.49 -6.02
CA TYR A 45 -0.96 2.09 -6.62
C TYR A 45 0.18 1.09 -6.67
N CYS A 46 0.01 -0.01 -7.39
CA CYS A 46 1.18 -0.73 -7.87
C CYS A 46 1.83 0.12 -8.97
N ARG A 47 2.99 0.73 -8.68
CA ARG A 47 4.04 0.76 -9.71
C ARG A 47 4.20 -0.67 -10.20
N SER A 48 4.49 -0.88 -11.48
CA SER A 48 4.58 -2.23 -12.08
C SER A 48 5.47 -3.21 -11.31
N SER A 49 6.39 -2.73 -10.47
CA SER A 49 7.24 -3.56 -9.60
C SER A 49 6.65 -3.97 -8.24
N THR A 50 5.48 -3.47 -7.83
CA THR A 50 4.91 -3.66 -6.47
C THR A 50 3.60 -4.46 -6.45
N GLN A 51 3.31 -5.22 -7.51
CA GLN A 51 2.03 -5.91 -7.77
C GLN A 51 1.52 -6.88 -6.68
N GLN A 52 2.30 -7.17 -5.64
CA GLN A 52 1.93 -8.15 -4.60
C GLN A 52 1.66 -7.54 -3.21
N CYS A 53 1.79 -6.22 -3.04
CA CYS A 53 1.56 -5.61 -1.73
C CYS A 53 0.06 -5.50 -1.44
N LYS A 54 -0.40 -6.05 -0.31
CA LYS A 54 -1.79 -5.94 0.12
C LYS A 54 -1.86 -5.04 1.35
N TYR A 55 -2.94 -4.28 1.48
CA TYR A 55 -3.16 -3.39 2.63
C TYR A 55 -4.17 -3.98 3.59
N LEU A 56 -3.90 -3.87 4.89
CA LEU A 56 -4.94 -4.12 5.90
C LEU A 56 -5.93 -2.97 5.90
N PRO A 57 -7.21 -3.24 6.24
CA PRO A 57 -8.17 -2.20 6.56
C PRO A 57 -7.61 -1.25 7.63
N SER A 58 -7.92 0.04 7.55
CA SER A 58 -7.40 1.08 8.46
C SER A 58 -7.74 0.82 9.94
N GLU A 59 -8.76 0.02 10.20
CA GLU A 59 -9.20 -0.36 11.54
C GLU A 59 -8.30 -1.42 12.18
N LEU A 60 -7.60 -2.21 11.37
CA LEU A 60 -6.76 -3.32 11.77
C LEU A 60 -5.28 -2.96 11.66
N ASN A 61 -4.55 -3.18 12.76
CA ASN A 61 -3.09 -3.14 12.80
C ASN A 61 -2.58 -4.47 13.34
N ILE A 62 -1.28 -4.75 13.18
CA ILE A 62 -0.67 -6.03 13.60
C ILE A 62 -1.02 -6.40 15.04
N ASN A 63 -1.00 -5.42 15.95
CA ASN A 63 -1.31 -5.65 17.37
C ASN A 63 -2.80 -5.98 17.60
N LYS A 64 -3.71 -5.32 16.87
CA LYS A 64 -5.15 -5.60 16.92
C LYS A 64 -5.47 -6.96 16.30
N SER A 65 -4.86 -7.29 15.16
CA SER A 65 -4.98 -8.61 14.51
C SER A 65 -4.48 -9.72 15.43
N TYR A 66 -3.35 -9.51 16.12
CA TYR A 66 -2.84 -10.42 17.14
C TYR A 66 -3.83 -10.64 18.30
N LYS A 67 -4.36 -9.54 18.86
CA LYS A 67 -5.34 -9.62 19.96
C LYS A 67 -6.61 -10.35 19.51
N LEU A 68 -7.07 -10.09 18.29
CA LEU A 68 -8.23 -10.74 17.70
C LEU A 68 -8.00 -12.25 17.53
N TYR A 69 -6.84 -12.65 17.00
CA TYR A 69 -6.47 -14.06 16.87
C TYR A 69 -6.50 -14.80 18.21
N ASN A 70 -5.84 -14.25 19.24
CA ASN A 70 -5.79 -14.87 20.56
C ASN A 70 -7.17 -14.90 21.25
N SER A 71 -8.03 -13.91 21.00
CA SER A 71 -9.41 -13.90 21.51
C SER A 71 -10.29 -14.97 20.85
N GLN A 72 -10.06 -15.29 19.58
CA GLN A 72 -10.79 -16.34 18.86
C GLN A 72 -10.24 -17.74 19.12
N ASN A 73 -9.00 -17.84 19.60
CA ASN A 73 -8.28 -19.09 19.81
C ASN A 73 -7.69 -19.16 21.23
N PRO A 74 -8.53 -19.20 22.28
CA PRO A 74 -8.07 -19.23 23.67
C PRO A 74 -7.18 -20.45 23.98
N ASP A 75 -7.46 -21.60 23.36
CA ASP A 75 -6.70 -22.85 23.59
C ASP A 75 -5.35 -22.91 22.87
N SER A 76 -5.11 -22.01 21.91
CA SER A 76 -3.90 -22.02 21.07
C SER A 76 -3.25 -20.64 20.93
N THR A 77 -3.27 -19.87 22.02
CA THR A 77 -2.65 -18.54 22.06
C THR A 77 -1.17 -18.57 21.65
N VAL A 78 -0.77 -17.50 20.98
CA VAL A 78 0.61 -17.26 20.55
C VAL A 78 1.16 -16.00 21.20
N LYS A 79 2.50 -15.87 21.19
CA LYS A 79 3.15 -14.63 21.61
C LYS A 79 3.07 -13.59 20.50
N SER A 80 2.99 -12.31 20.87
CA SER A 80 2.99 -11.20 19.91
C SER A 80 4.20 -11.22 18.96
N SER A 81 5.39 -11.53 19.47
CA SER A 81 6.60 -11.67 18.64
C SER A 81 6.50 -12.77 17.60
N TYR A 82 5.90 -13.91 17.96
CA TYR A 82 5.69 -15.05 17.07
C TYR A 82 4.66 -14.73 15.98
N PHE A 83 3.55 -14.10 16.35
CA PHE A 83 2.54 -13.62 15.39
C PHE A 83 3.13 -12.61 14.40
N ARG A 84 3.89 -11.63 14.91
CA ARG A 84 4.54 -10.59 14.09
C ARG A 84 5.61 -11.17 13.16
N PHE A 85 6.34 -12.19 13.60
CA PHE A 85 7.29 -12.90 12.75
C PHE A 85 6.58 -13.57 11.57
N ILE A 86 5.52 -14.35 11.81
CA ILE A 86 4.74 -14.99 10.75
C ILE A 86 4.12 -13.94 9.83
N PHE A 87 3.54 -12.89 10.40
CA PHE A 87 2.91 -11.81 9.66
C PHE A 87 3.88 -11.13 8.69
N ASN A 88 5.09 -10.78 9.13
CA ASN A 88 6.08 -10.09 8.28
C ASN A 88 6.83 -11.03 7.32
N ALA A 89 7.09 -12.28 7.72
CA ALA A 89 7.87 -13.21 6.93
C ALA A 89 7.03 -13.88 5.83
N ASP A 90 5.78 -14.24 6.14
CA ASP A 90 4.92 -14.97 5.21
C ASP A 90 3.96 -14.05 4.43
N PHE A 91 3.80 -12.78 4.85
CA PHE A 91 2.87 -11.84 4.20
C PHE A 91 3.49 -10.46 3.94
N ASN A 92 3.39 -10.01 2.69
CA ASN A 92 3.74 -8.64 2.29
C ASN A 92 2.53 -7.70 2.51
N LEU A 93 2.18 -7.49 3.77
CA LEU A 93 1.01 -6.71 4.19
C LEU A 93 1.43 -5.37 4.80
N SER A 94 1.06 -4.26 4.17
CA SER A 94 1.31 -2.91 4.68
C SER A 94 0.10 -2.34 5.41
N SER A 95 0.32 -1.67 6.55
CA SER A 95 -0.73 -0.92 7.26
C SER A 95 -0.82 0.48 6.68
N GLY A 96 -1.78 0.74 5.81
CA GLY A 96 -1.97 2.06 5.22
C GLY A 96 -3.12 2.09 4.24
N THR A 97 -3.89 3.18 4.26
CA THR A 97 -4.83 3.50 3.19
C THR A 97 -4.10 4.33 2.15
N PRO A 98 -3.96 3.88 0.89
CA PRO A 98 -3.69 4.80 -0.19
C PRO A 98 -4.98 5.56 -0.46
N ARG A 99 -5.20 6.68 0.25
CA ARG A 99 -6.05 7.73 -0.29
C ARG A 99 -5.22 8.49 -1.29
N THR A 100 -5.35 8.10 -2.52
CA THR A 100 -4.88 8.89 -3.63
C THR A 100 -6.01 9.74 -4.13
N ASP A 101 -5.67 10.89 -4.69
CA ASP A 101 -6.63 11.77 -5.33
C ASP A 101 -7.29 11.00 -6.49
N VAL A 102 -8.50 10.50 -6.22
CA VAL A 102 -9.34 9.89 -7.23
C VAL A 102 -10.05 11.04 -7.94
N CYS A 103 -10.04 11.00 -9.28
CA CYS A 103 -10.76 11.99 -10.07
C CYS A 103 -12.24 12.06 -9.65
N SER A 104 -12.72 13.25 -9.28
CA SER A 104 -14.10 13.46 -8.83
C SER A 104 -15.13 12.99 -9.85
N LYS A 105 -14.88 13.23 -11.15
CA LYS A 105 -15.77 12.76 -12.23
C LYS A 105 -15.79 11.24 -12.35
N CYS A 106 -14.65 10.58 -12.12
CA CYS A 106 -14.60 9.11 -12.09
C CYS A 106 -15.39 8.53 -10.91
N ILE A 107 -15.37 9.18 -9.74
CA ILE A 107 -16.19 8.79 -8.58
C ILE A 107 -17.66 8.98 -8.94
N GLU A 108 -18.05 10.18 -9.37
CA GLU A 108 -19.44 10.53 -9.73
C GLU A 108 -20.04 9.51 -10.70
N LEU A 109 -19.35 9.22 -11.81
CA LEU A 109 -19.83 8.26 -12.81
C LEU A 109 -19.88 6.82 -12.27
N SER A 110 -18.98 6.46 -11.34
CA SER A 110 -18.99 5.13 -10.73
C SER A 110 -20.15 4.96 -9.76
N GLU A 111 -20.48 5.99 -8.98
CA GLU A 111 -21.64 5.96 -8.09
C GLU A 111 -22.94 5.94 -8.89
N LYS A 112 -23.07 6.79 -9.92
CA LYS A 112 -24.23 6.76 -10.83
C LYS A 112 -24.46 5.39 -11.45
N LEU A 113 -23.41 4.70 -11.88
CA LEU A 113 -23.51 3.35 -12.44
C LEU A 113 -24.01 2.30 -11.45
N LYS A 114 -23.77 2.47 -10.14
CA LYS A 114 -24.25 1.55 -9.09
C LYS A 114 -25.74 1.74 -8.81
N THR A 115 -26.21 2.99 -8.84
CA THR A 115 -27.60 3.34 -8.50
C THR A 115 -28.54 3.27 -9.69
N GLU A 116 -28.02 3.36 -10.91
CA GLU A 116 -28.84 3.29 -12.12
C GLU A 116 -29.43 1.89 -12.31
N ASN A 117 -30.66 1.80 -12.82
CA ASN A 117 -31.31 0.52 -13.14
C ASN A 117 -31.60 0.38 -14.62
N ASP A 118 -31.76 1.49 -15.34
CA ASP A 118 -32.03 1.46 -16.78
C ASP A 118 -30.77 1.02 -17.56
N PRO A 119 -30.85 -0.07 -18.36
CA PRO A 119 -29.73 -0.55 -19.16
C PRO A 119 -29.25 0.46 -20.20
N SER A 120 -30.13 1.26 -20.79
CA SER A 120 -29.78 2.26 -21.81
C SER A 120 -28.93 3.38 -21.21
N VAL A 121 -29.33 3.89 -20.03
CA VAL A 121 -28.61 4.94 -19.30
C VAL A 121 -27.27 4.40 -18.77
N LYS A 122 -27.23 3.14 -18.32
CA LYS A 122 -25.96 2.49 -17.94
C LYS A 122 -24.95 2.46 -19.07
N VAL A 123 -25.37 2.12 -20.30
CA VAL A 123 -24.47 2.11 -21.47
C VAL A 123 -23.91 3.52 -21.74
N ASN A 124 -24.74 4.55 -21.62
CA ASN A 124 -24.31 5.94 -21.78
C ASN A 124 -23.29 6.35 -20.71
N LEU A 125 -23.56 6.06 -19.44
CA LEU A 125 -22.65 6.34 -18.32
C LEU A 125 -21.32 5.58 -18.44
N MET A 126 -21.36 4.32 -18.90
CA MET A 126 -20.14 3.55 -19.18
C MET A 126 -19.33 4.16 -20.31
N THR A 127 -20.01 4.63 -21.37
CA THR A 127 -19.39 5.29 -22.52
C THR A 127 -18.76 6.63 -22.10
N GLU A 128 -19.46 7.45 -21.33
CA GLU A 128 -18.94 8.72 -20.79
C GLU A 128 -17.69 8.47 -19.93
N LYS A 129 -17.75 7.47 -19.03
CA LYS A 129 -16.61 7.08 -18.19
C LYS A 129 -15.42 6.61 -19.03
N ARG A 130 -15.67 5.87 -20.12
CA ARG A 130 -14.62 5.45 -21.06
C ARG A 130 -14.01 6.64 -21.79
N ILE A 131 -14.82 7.53 -22.33
CA ILE A 131 -14.36 8.76 -23.02
C ILE A 131 -13.53 9.62 -22.08
N HIS A 132 -13.99 9.84 -20.84
CA HIS A 132 -13.27 10.60 -19.83
C HIS A 132 -11.86 10.02 -19.58
N ARG A 133 -11.75 8.69 -19.41
CA ARG A 133 -10.46 8.00 -19.24
C ARG A 133 -9.56 8.11 -20.48
N LEU A 134 -10.14 8.01 -21.68
CA LEU A 134 -9.39 8.16 -22.93
C LEU A 134 -8.84 9.58 -23.10
N LYS A 135 -9.65 10.61 -22.82
CA LYS A 135 -9.22 12.01 -22.83
C LYS A 135 -8.08 12.24 -21.85
N ALA A 136 -8.19 11.73 -20.62
CA ALA A 136 -7.12 11.83 -19.63
C ALA A 136 -5.83 11.16 -20.10
N ARG A 137 -5.91 9.95 -20.68
CA ARG A 137 -4.72 9.26 -21.24
C ARG A 137 -4.10 10.04 -22.39
N ALA A 138 -4.90 10.53 -23.33
CA ALA A 138 -4.42 11.34 -24.46
C ALA A 138 -3.71 12.61 -23.97
N PHE A 139 -4.31 13.30 -22.99
CA PHE A 139 -3.69 14.45 -22.33
C PHE A 139 -2.33 14.08 -21.72
N PHE A 140 -2.26 13.03 -20.88
CA PHE A 140 -0.98 12.61 -20.30
C PHE A 140 0.06 12.15 -21.33
N ASN A 141 -0.36 11.66 -22.49
CA ASN A 141 0.56 11.32 -23.58
C ASN A 141 1.16 12.60 -24.19
N MET A 142 0.34 13.63 -24.44
CA MET A 142 0.83 14.93 -24.91
C MET A 142 1.84 15.56 -23.95
N PHE A 143 1.63 15.43 -22.62
CA PHE A 143 2.59 15.92 -21.62
C PHE A 143 3.94 15.19 -21.61
N ARG A 144 4.03 14.01 -22.21
CA ARG A 144 5.29 13.24 -22.30
C ARG A 144 6.09 13.57 -23.55
N GLU A 145 5.48 14.24 -24.53
CA GLU A 145 6.17 14.65 -25.74
C GLU A 145 7.23 15.70 -25.39
N LYS A 146 8.50 15.37 -25.67
CA LYS A 146 9.62 16.30 -25.56
C LYS A 146 9.84 16.91 -26.93
N LYS A 147 9.67 18.22 -27.05
CA LYS A 147 9.97 18.97 -28.28
C LYS A 147 11.29 19.73 -28.11
N GLU A 148 12.07 19.84 -29.18
CA GLU A 148 13.26 20.68 -29.15
C GLU A 148 12.88 22.14 -28.83
N GLY A 149 13.63 22.77 -27.92
CA GLY A 149 13.30 24.10 -27.41
C GLY A 149 12.22 24.17 -26.32
N MET A 150 11.55 23.06 -25.98
CA MET A 150 10.53 23.03 -24.92
C MET A 150 11.15 22.76 -23.54
N ALA A 151 10.92 23.66 -22.59
CA ALA A 151 11.24 23.43 -21.18
C ALA A 151 9.99 22.99 -20.41
N THR A 152 10.09 21.85 -19.72
CA THR A 152 9.02 21.34 -18.85
C THR A 152 9.36 21.61 -17.39
N PHE A 153 8.42 22.18 -16.65
CA PHE A 153 8.51 22.35 -15.20
C PHE A 153 7.37 21.60 -14.52
N SER A 154 7.70 20.90 -13.43
CA SER A 154 6.72 20.31 -12.52
C SER A 154 6.72 21.13 -11.24
N PHE A 155 5.54 21.53 -10.78
CA PHE A 155 5.36 22.22 -9.52
C PHE A 155 4.45 21.40 -8.60
N ASP A 156 4.78 21.37 -7.31
CA ASP A 156 3.94 20.82 -6.26
C ASP A 156 3.61 21.92 -5.25
N CYS A 157 2.31 22.13 -5.05
CA CYS A 157 1.76 23.08 -4.09
C CYS A 157 1.18 22.28 -2.93
N GLN A 158 1.83 22.31 -1.78
CA GLN A 158 1.28 21.64 -0.61
C GLN A 158 0.06 22.42 -0.09
N LYS A 159 -0.85 21.70 0.56
CA LYS A 159 -2.00 22.30 1.25
C LYS A 159 -1.48 23.35 2.25
N LYS A 160 -2.15 24.50 2.32
CA LYS A 160 -1.84 25.57 3.28
C LYS A 160 -1.76 24.99 4.70
N LEU A 161 -0.61 25.13 5.34
CA LEU A 161 -0.40 24.63 6.70
C LEU A 161 -0.56 25.78 7.68
N VAL A 162 -1.58 25.70 8.52
CA VAL A 162 -1.76 26.61 9.65
C VAL A 162 -0.78 26.19 10.75
N LEU A 163 0.07 27.12 11.19
CA LEU A 163 1.03 26.90 12.26
C LEU A 163 1.01 28.08 13.26
N PRO A 164 1.23 27.84 14.56
CA PRO A 164 1.19 26.54 15.24
C PRO A 164 -0.24 25.96 15.29
N LYS A 165 -0.37 24.63 15.31
CA LYS A 165 -1.65 23.96 15.54
C LYS A 165 -1.94 23.95 17.03
N VAL A 166 -2.56 25.02 17.53
CA VAL A 166 -2.99 25.10 18.93
C VAL A 166 -4.44 24.65 19.03
N PRO A 167 -4.77 23.64 19.85
CA PRO A 167 -6.14 23.19 20.08
C PRO A 167 -6.85 24.13 21.07
N ASP A 168 -6.86 25.43 20.78
CA ASP A 168 -7.51 26.44 21.62
C ASP A 168 -8.45 27.31 20.77
N HIS A 169 -9.67 27.48 21.27
CA HIS A 169 -10.74 28.20 20.60
C HIS A 169 -10.44 29.71 20.52
N SER A 170 -9.61 30.24 21.42
CA SER A 170 -9.22 31.66 21.41
C SER A 170 -8.39 32.04 20.16
N PHE A 171 -7.69 31.07 19.57
CA PHE A 171 -6.89 31.26 18.35
C PHE A 171 -7.71 31.25 17.06
N TYR A 172 -9.02 31.00 17.14
CA TYR A 172 -9.90 31.09 15.97
C TYR A 172 -10.09 32.53 15.51
N CYS A 173 -10.10 33.48 16.45
CA CYS A 173 -10.29 34.91 16.17
C CYS A 173 -8.96 35.67 15.97
N SER A 174 -7.81 34.99 16.11
CA SER A 174 -6.49 35.60 15.94
C SER A 174 -5.90 35.33 14.55
N ARG A 175 -4.92 36.16 14.14
CA ARG A 175 -4.22 35.97 12.85
C ARG A 175 -3.32 34.74 12.93
N GLN A 176 -3.76 33.66 12.29
CA GLN A 176 -2.97 32.44 12.19
C GLN A 176 -1.87 32.59 11.13
N LEU A 177 -0.67 32.06 11.40
CA LEU A 177 0.42 32.03 10.43
C LEU A 177 0.16 30.89 9.42
N TYR A 178 0.11 31.26 8.15
CA TYR A 178 -0.04 30.32 7.04
C TYR A 178 1.31 30.05 6.39
N MET A 179 1.76 28.81 6.47
CA MET A 179 2.92 28.35 5.74
C MET A 179 2.48 27.84 4.36
N TYR A 180 3.07 28.41 3.33
CA TYR A 180 2.91 28.03 1.94
C TYR A 180 4.19 27.33 1.49
N ASN A 181 4.08 26.06 1.09
CA ASN A 181 5.21 25.35 0.49
C ASN A 181 4.93 25.18 -1.01
N PHE A 182 5.74 25.86 -1.82
CA PHE A 182 5.71 25.81 -3.27
C PHE A 182 7.05 25.26 -3.75
N THR A 183 7.02 24.11 -4.42
CA THR A 183 8.22 23.48 -4.96
C THR A 183 8.13 23.44 -6.48
N MET A 184 9.26 23.70 -7.15
CA MET A 184 9.35 23.68 -8.61
C MET A 184 10.62 22.97 -9.05
N ILE A 185 10.47 22.08 -10.02
CA ILE A 185 11.56 21.25 -10.55
C ILE A 185 11.48 21.31 -12.08
N ARG A 186 12.65 21.39 -12.74
CA ARG A 186 12.74 21.23 -14.19
C ARG A 186 12.72 19.74 -14.55
N GLY A 187 11.72 19.32 -15.32
CA GLY A 187 11.50 17.92 -15.69
C GLY A 187 10.12 17.41 -15.30
N SER A 188 9.79 16.21 -15.77
CA SER A 188 8.57 15.47 -15.44
C SER A 188 8.75 14.66 -14.15
N SER A 189 7.64 14.19 -13.57
CA SER A 189 7.60 13.38 -12.34
C SER A 189 8.37 12.05 -12.41
N LYS A 190 8.82 11.63 -13.60
CA LYS A 190 9.61 10.42 -13.83
C LYS A 190 11.04 10.70 -14.27
N ASP A 191 11.38 11.95 -14.56
CA ASP A 191 12.75 12.27 -14.94
C ASP A 191 13.66 12.16 -13.69
N PRO A 192 14.89 11.63 -13.82
CA PRO A 192 15.82 11.58 -12.72
C PRO A 192 16.16 13.02 -12.29
N LEU A 193 16.11 13.27 -10.99
CA LEU A 193 16.59 14.53 -10.43
C LEU A 193 18.11 14.57 -10.62
N ASN A 194 18.61 15.58 -11.32
CA ASN A 194 20.04 15.85 -11.36
C ASN A 194 20.51 16.07 -9.92
N LYS A 195 21.47 15.27 -9.48
CA LYS A 195 22.16 15.52 -8.21
C LYS A 195 22.97 16.79 -8.43
N GLY A 196 22.54 17.88 -7.77
CA GLY A 196 23.33 19.09 -7.64
C GLY A 196 24.60 18.83 -6.82
#